data_AF-A0A3N1NMM9-F1
#
_entry.id   AF-A0A3N1NMM9-F1
#
_cell.length_a   1.000
_cell.length_b   1.000
_cell.length_c   1.000
_cell.angle_alpha   90.00
_cell.angle_beta   90.00
_cell.angle_gamma   90.00
#
_symmetry.space_group_name_H-M   'P 1'
#
loop_
_entity.id
_entity.type
_entity.pdbx_description
1 polymer ?
#
loop_
_entity_poly.entity_id
_entity_poly.type
_entity_poly.pdbx_seq_one_letter_code
_entity_poly.pdbx_strand_id
1 'polypeptide(L)'
;MKIKNPITAIWRSDASRGLKIIAYSLLLVFVTSLPLIAYVIFGPSDGNPIGLGLLFAGGAMVAHVGFFVGLLMLIWDHYFRK
;
A
#
# COMPACT_ATOMS: atom_id res chain seq x y z
N MET A 1 4.52 4.47 -24.35
CA MET A 1 5.15 4.40 -23.01
C MET A 1 4.82 3.04 -22.41
N LYS A 2 5.78 2.11 -22.24
CA LYS A 2 5.48 0.79 -21.63
C LYS A 2 5.12 1.02 -20.16
N ILE A 3 3.88 0.74 -19.78
CA ILE A 3 3.46 0.73 -18.38
C ILE A 3 4.29 -0.34 -17.68
N LYS A 4 5.30 0.07 -16.90
CA LYS A 4 6.09 -0.86 -16.09
C LYS A 4 5.21 -1.28 -14.93
N ASN A 5 4.99 -2.59 -14.77
CA ASN A 5 4.25 -3.13 -13.63
C ASN A 5 4.90 -2.63 -12.33
N PRO A 6 4.18 -1.86 -11.49
CA PRO A 6 4.75 -1.23 -10.29
C PRO A 6 5.27 -2.27 -9.29
N ILE A 7 4.64 -3.46 -9.23
CA ILE A 7 5.09 -4.56 -8.38
C ILE A 7 6.47 -5.04 -8.81
N THR A 8 6.67 -5.23 -10.12
CA THR A 8 7.96 -5.66 -10.69
C THR A 8 9.01 -4.56 -10.56
N ALA A 9 8.60 -3.28 -10.66
CA ALA A 9 9.50 -2.15 -10.49
C ALA A 9 10.04 -2.06 -9.05
N ILE A 10 9.17 -2.21 -8.04
CA ILE A 10 9.57 -2.23 -6.63
C ILE A 10 10.50 -3.42 -6.37
N TRP A 11 10.12 -4.62 -6.84
CA TRP A 11 10.89 -5.83 -6.63
C TRP A 11 12.33 -5.71 -7.15
N ARG A 12 12.46 -5.23 -8.40
CA ARG A 12 13.73 -5.10 -9.12
C ARG A 12 14.56 -3.88 -8.71
N SER A 13 14.04 -2.99 -7.87
CA SER A 13 14.81 -1.84 -7.40
C SER A 13 15.99 -2.28 -6.52
N ASP A 14 17.06 -1.50 -6.52
CA ASP A 14 18.21 -1.68 -5.62
C ASP A 14 17.94 -1.11 -4.21
N ALA A 15 16.67 -0.85 -3.91
CA ALA A 15 16.23 -0.32 -2.62
C ALA A 15 16.46 -1.34 -1.49
N SER A 16 16.69 -0.81 -0.28
CA SER A 16 16.75 -1.64 0.94
C SER A 16 15.45 -2.41 1.15
N ARG A 17 15.52 -3.53 1.88
CA ARG A 17 14.36 -4.37 2.17
C ARG A 17 13.25 -3.57 2.87
N GLY A 18 13.61 -2.71 3.83
CA GLY A 18 12.66 -1.84 4.52
C GLY A 18 11.92 -0.89 3.56
N LEU A 19 12.64 -0.26 2.63
CA LEU A 19 12.04 0.64 1.65
C LEU A 19 11.11 -0.10 0.67
N LYS A 20 11.45 -1.34 0.27
CA LYS A 20 10.55 -2.17 -0.54
C LYS A 20 9.25 -2.51 0.20
N ILE A 21 9.33 -2.85 1.48
CA ILE A 21 8.14 -3.14 2.31
C ILE A 21 7.25 -1.90 2.43
N ILE A 22 7.83 -0.73 2.67
CA ILE A 22 7.10 0.55 2.67
C ILE A 22 6.39 0.76 1.34
N ALA A 23 7.09 0.58 0.22
CA ALA A 23 6.51 0.76 -1.11
C ALA A 23 5.34 -0.20 -1.38
N TYR A 24 5.46 -1.48 -1.01
CA TYR A 24 4.36 -2.44 -1.13
C TYR A 24 3.18 -2.11 -0.22
N SER A 25 3.45 -1.61 0.97
CA SER A 25 2.42 -1.20 1.92
C SER A 25 1.61 -0.01 1.39
N LEU A 26 2.28 0.98 0.81
CA LEU A 26 1.64 2.11 0.14
C LEU A 26 0.83 1.67 -1.10
N LEU A 27 1.36 0.72 -1.88
CA LEU A 27 0.64 0.15 -3.00
C LEU A 27 -0.62 -0.59 -2.55
N LEU A 28 -0.54 -1.35 -1.45
CA LEU A 28 -1.66 -2.10 -0.89
C LEU A 28 -2.80 -1.17 -0.47
N VAL A 29 -2.52 -0.12 0.31
CA VAL A 29 -3.57 0.83 0.74
C VAL A 29 -4.21 1.50 -0.47
N PHE A 30 -3.42 1.86 -1.49
CA PHE A 30 -3.93 2.45 -2.72
C PHE A 30 -4.86 1.49 -3.49
N VAL A 31 -4.46 0.22 -3.65
CA VAL A 31 -5.28 -0.78 -4.33
C VAL A 31 -6.58 -1.05 -3.56
N THR A 32 -6.53 -1.09 -2.23
CA THR A 32 -7.71 -1.36 -1.40
C THR A 32 -8.65 -0.16 -1.28
N SER A 33 -8.16 1.07 -1.42
CA SER A 33 -8.98 2.28 -1.40
C SER A 33 -9.64 2.58 -2.75
N LEU A 34 -9.00 2.19 -3.86
CA LEU A 34 -9.49 2.45 -5.22
C LEU A 34 -10.96 2.04 -5.44
N PRO A 35 -11.42 0.83 -5.04
CA PRO A 35 -12.82 0.43 -5.20
C PRO A 35 -13.79 1.32 -4.43
N LEU A 36 -13.43 1.71 -3.19
CA LEU A 36 -14.26 2.59 -2.38
C LEU A 36 -14.35 3.99 -3.00
N ILE A 37 -13.22 4.54 -3.45
CA ILE A 37 -13.17 5.84 -4.13
C ILE A 37 -13.99 5.81 -5.42
N ALA A 38 -13.85 4.75 -6.23
CA ALA A 38 -14.62 4.57 -7.45
C ALA A 38 -16.13 4.51 -7.15
N TYR A 39 -16.52 3.79 -6.10
CA TYR A 39 -17.92 3.74 -5.68
C TYR A 39 -18.42 5.11 -5.20
N VAL A 40 -17.63 5.88 -4.47
CA VAL A 40 -18.03 7.23 -4.04
C VAL A 40 -18.24 8.18 -5.22
N ILE A 41 -17.49 8.02 -6.31
CA ILE A 41 -17.59 8.88 -7.49
C ILE A 41 -18.72 8.45 -8.44
N PHE A 42 -18.87 7.14 -8.68
CA PHE A 42 -19.76 6.60 -9.71
C PHE A 42 -20.99 5.86 -9.16
N GLY A 43 -21.01 5.60 -7.85
CA GLY A 43 -22.04 4.80 -7.21
C GLY A 43 -23.34 5.57 -6.95
N PRO A 44 -24.43 4.84 -6.64
CA PRO A 44 -25.71 5.44 -6.27
C PRO A 44 -25.58 6.27 -4.99
N SER A 45 -26.27 7.41 -4.93
CA SER A 45 -26.25 8.33 -3.78
C SER A 45 -26.85 7.74 -2.49
N ASP A 46 -27.64 6.69 -2.63
CA ASP A 46 -28.44 6.02 -1.61
C ASP A 46 -27.87 4.64 -1.21
N GLY A 47 -26.79 4.20 -1.85
CA GLY A 47 -26.19 2.91 -1.54
C GLY A 47 -25.18 2.97 -0.38
N ASN A 48 -25.15 1.93 0.45
CA ASN A 48 -24.23 1.81 1.58
C ASN A 48 -23.13 0.74 1.30
N PRO A 49 -21.93 1.14 0.87
CA PRO A 49 -20.89 0.21 0.42
C PRO A 49 -20.09 -0.37 1.60
N ILE A 50 -20.76 -1.03 2.55
CA ILE A 50 -20.13 -1.61 3.75
C ILE A 50 -18.96 -2.53 3.38
N GLY A 51 -19.14 -3.38 2.36
CA GLY A 51 -18.10 -4.29 1.89
C GLY A 51 -16.84 -3.58 1.38
N LEU A 52 -17.00 -2.47 0.65
CA LEU A 52 -15.87 -1.68 0.17
C LEU A 52 -15.20 -0.91 1.32
N GLY A 53 -16.00 -0.44 2.28
CA GLY A 53 -15.49 0.16 3.52
C GLY A 53 -14.64 -0.83 4.33
N LEU A 54 -15.10 -2.06 4.49
CA LEU A 54 -14.37 -3.13 5.19
C LEU A 54 -13.10 -3.54 4.42
N LEU A 55 -13.17 -3.64 3.09
CA LEU A 55 -12.00 -3.92 2.24
C LEU A 55 -10.92 -2.84 2.43
N PHE A 56 -11.32 -1.58 2.39
CA PHE A 56 -10.41 -0.46 2.61
C PHE A 56 -9.87 -0.48 4.04
N ALA A 57 -10.71 -0.66 5.06
CA ALA A 57 -10.28 -0.69 6.46
C ALA A 57 -9.28 -1.82 6.73
N GLY A 58 -9.55 -3.04 6.24
CA GLY A 58 -8.65 -4.17 6.37
C GLY A 58 -7.34 -3.96 5.61
N GLY A 59 -7.43 -3.48 4.36
CA GLY A 59 -6.27 -3.15 3.54
C GLY A 59 -5.38 -2.06 4.16
N ALA A 60 -6.00 -0.99 4.67
CA ALA A 60 -5.32 0.08 5.38
C ALA A 60 -4.65 -0.42 6.65
N MET A 61 -5.30 -1.27 7.45
CA MET A 61 -4.70 -1.83 8.66
C MET A 61 -3.43 -2.64 8.33
N VAL A 62 -3.51 -3.55 7.36
CA VAL A 62 -2.35 -4.36 6.93
C VAL A 62 -1.25 -3.47 6.35
N ALA A 63 -1.61 -2.46 5.55
CA ALA A 63 -0.66 -1.51 4.99
C ALA A 63 0.07 -0.71 6.07
N HIS A 64 -0.62 -0.23 7.11
CA HIS A 64 0.04 0.50 8.20
C HIS A 64 0.99 -0.40 8.98
N VAL A 65 0.59 -1.64 9.28
CA VAL A 65 1.48 -2.62 9.93
C VAL A 65 2.74 -2.86 9.08
N GLY A 66 2.57 -3.10 7.78
CA GLY A 66 3.69 -3.25 6.84
C GLY A 66 4.58 -2.00 6.78
N PHE A 67 3.98 -0.82 6.76
CA PHE A 67 4.71 0.46 6.77
C PHE A 67 5.55 0.62 8.04
N PHE A 68 4.99 0.35 9.21
CA PHE A 68 5.72 0.40 10.49
C PHE A 68 6.89 -0.59 10.51
N VAL A 69 6.67 -1.83 10.07
CA VAL A 69 7.75 -2.84 9.98
C VAL A 69 8.83 -2.39 9.02
N GLY A 70 8.46 -1.92 7.83
CA GLY A 70 9.41 -1.43 6.83
C GLY A 70 10.22 -0.22 7.32
N LEU A 71 9.57 0.69 8.06
CA LEU A 71 10.21 1.85 8.66
C LEU A 71 11.21 1.46 9.76
N LEU A 72 10.83 0.54 10.66
CA LEU A 72 11.73 0.02 11.68
C LEU A 72 12.95 -0.67 11.07
N MET A 73 12.75 -1.46 10.01
CA MET A 73 13.86 -2.09 9.28
C MET A 73 14.77 -1.05 8.61
N LEU A 74 14.19 -0.01 8.01
CA LEU A 74 14.96 1.06 7.37
C LEU A 74 15.81 1.83 8.38
N ILE A 75 15.22 2.16 9.53
CA ILE A 75 15.92 2.79 10.65
C ILE A 75 17.04 1.87 11.13
N TRP A 76 16.75 0.60 11.38
CA TRP A 76 17.75 -0.37 11.82
C TRP A 76 18.92 -0.49 10.85
N ASP A 77 18.65 -0.66 9.56
CA ASP A 77 19.69 -0.74 8.53
C ASP A 77 20.51 0.57 8.47
N HIS A 78 19.90 1.73 8.68
CA HIS A 78 20.60 3.02 8.70
C HIS A 78 21.54 3.18 9.91
N TYR A 79 21.14 2.71 11.10
CA TYR A 79 21.92 2.90 12.34
C TYR A 79 22.94 1.77 12.60
N PHE A 80 22.62 0.52 12.27
CA PHE A 80 23.42 -0.65 12.67
C PHE A 80 24.21 -1.30 11.52
N ARG A 81 24.00 -0.85 10.27
CA ARG A 81 24.61 -1.45 9.07
C ARG A 81 25.41 -0.43 8.25
N LYS A 82 26.23 0.38 8.94
CA LYS A 82 27.34 1.09 8.28
C LYS A 82 28.28 0.10 7.61
#